data_AF-A0A369NPF6-F1
#
_entry.id   AF-A0A369NPF6-F1
#
_cell.length_a   1.000
_cell.length_b   1.000
_cell.length_c   1.000
_cell.angle_alpha   90.00
_cell.angle_beta   90.00
_cell.angle_gamma   90.00
#
_symmetry.space_group_name_H-M   'P 1'
#
loop_
_entity.id
_entity.type
_entity.pdbx_description
1 polymer ?
#
loop_
_entity_poly.entity_id
_entity_poly.type
_entity_poly.pdbx_seq_one_letter_code
_entity_poly.pdbx_strand_id
1 'polypeptide(L)'
;MSEAKIAPIPDLGTRTDEITIFAGPCSVESAEQFEEVAECVAGLGLTWIRGGAFKPRTNPHSFQGLGEEALKIMRDSGEKHGLKTLTEVMDSAHCELVHSYVDGLQVGARNFQNFSLLKKIGQVTAESHKMVLYKRGFAGTIAEWLAATDYLTAEGNDNVVLCERGIRTFETATRFTLDIAAIPVIHKQSLCPVCIDVSHPAGQRDLVPSLAFAAVAAGADSLMIEVHPNPPAALSDGPQQLTPAQFKVLVAKLREIAAVFGKKIV
;
A
#
# COMPACT_ATOMS: atom_id res chain seq x y z
N MET A 1 -15.85 42.58 -20.89
CA MET A 1 -15.86 41.13 -20.57
C MET A 1 -15.81 41.03 -19.07
N SER A 2 -16.88 40.58 -18.42
CA SER A 2 -16.87 40.37 -16.97
C SER A 2 -15.88 39.24 -16.67
N GLU A 3 -14.86 39.49 -15.87
CA GLU A 3 -14.00 38.44 -15.34
C GLU A 3 -14.89 37.38 -14.68
N ALA A 4 -14.91 36.18 -15.26
CA ALA A 4 -15.58 35.06 -14.64
C ALA A 4 -14.90 34.83 -13.29
N LYS A 5 -15.64 35.05 -12.19
CA LYS A 5 -15.16 34.67 -10.86
C LYS A 5 -15.08 33.15 -10.83
N ILE A 6 -13.89 32.62 -11.16
CA ILE A 6 -13.57 31.21 -11.00
C ILE A 6 -13.59 30.95 -9.49
N ALA A 7 -14.47 30.06 -9.06
CA ALA A 7 -14.53 29.64 -7.67
C ALA A 7 -13.17 29.04 -7.26
N PRO A 8 -12.69 29.30 -6.03
CA PRO A 8 -11.47 28.67 -5.54
C PRO A 8 -11.63 27.14 -5.58
N ILE A 9 -10.52 26.45 -5.84
CA ILE A 9 -10.50 24.99 -5.83
C ILE A 9 -10.91 24.53 -4.42
N PRO A 10 -11.94 23.68 -4.27
CA PRO A 10 -12.35 23.18 -2.96
C PRO A 10 -11.22 22.37 -2.32
N ASP A 11 -11.06 22.51 -1.00
CA ASP A 11 -10.22 21.61 -0.20
C ASP A 11 -10.92 20.25 -0.12
N LEU A 12 -10.31 19.22 -0.70
CA LEU A 12 -10.94 17.92 -0.91
C LEU A 12 -10.76 16.94 0.26
N GLY A 13 -10.22 17.36 1.41
CA GLY A 13 -10.46 16.61 2.66
C GLY A 13 -9.40 15.57 3.02
N THR A 14 -8.14 16.00 3.11
CA THR A 14 -7.15 15.25 3.89
C THR A 14 -7.56 15.25 5.36
N ARG A 15 -7.76 14.07 5.95
CA ARG A 15 -8.22 13.94 7.36
C ARG A 15 -7.18 14.37 8.38
N THR A 16 -5.90 14.32 8.01
CA THR A 16 -4.76 14.63 8.89
C THR A 16 -3.66 15.34 8.10
N ASP A 17 -2.69 15.91 8.82
CA ASP A 17 -1.46 16.44 8.23
C ASP A 17 -0.33 15.41 8.13
N GLU A 18 -0.63 14.14 8.37
CA GLU A 18 0.33 13.04 8.32
C GLU A 18 0.16 12.22 7.04
N ILE A 19 1.29 11.80 6.46
CA ILE A 19 1.37 10.88 5.33
C ILE A 19 2.09 9.64 5.81
N THR A 20 1.36 8.54 5.92
CA THR A 20 1.92 7.25 6.36
C THR A 20 2.69 6.57 5.23
N ILE A 21 3.85 5.97 5.52
CA ILE A 21 4.54 5.10 4.57
C ILE A 21 4.45 3.63 4.99
N PHE A 22 3.84 2.81 4.13
CA PHE A 22 3.90 1.34 4.19
C PHE A 22 5.10 0.85 3.38
N ALA A 23 6.25 0.69 4.04
CA ALA A 23 7.48 0.23 3.40
C ALA A 23 7.82 -1.21 3.75
N GLY A 24 8.48 -1.93 2.86
CA GLY A 24 8.96 -3.29 3.15
C GLY A 24 9.10 -4.17 1.92
N PRO A 25 9.59 -5.40 2.06
CA PRO A 25 9.87 -6.25 0.91
C PRO A 25 8.60 -6.78 0.25
N CYS A 26 8.70 -7.07 -1.06
CA CYS A 26 7.59 -7.63 -1.83
C CYS A 26 7.11 -8.98 -1.26
N SER A 27 8.05 -9.84 -0.85
CA SER A 27 7.78 -11.09 -0.15
C SER A 27 8.64 -11.14 1.11
N VAL A 28 8.18 -11.84 2.14
CA VAL A 28 9.06 -12.19 3.26
C VAL A 28 9.85 -13.43 2.83
N GLU A 29 11.17 -13.28 2.72
CA GLU A 29 12.05 -14.32 2.14
C GLU A 29 12.86 -15.04 3.22
N SER A 30 13.28 -14.33 4.27
CA SER A 30 13.90 -14.88 5.48
C SER A 30 13.75 -13.91 6.65
N ALA A 31 14.06 -14.36 7.86
CA ALA A 31 14.06 -13.51 9.05
C ALA A 31 15.09 -12.39 8.92
N GLU A 32 16.30 -12.70 8.45
CA GLU A 32 17.41 -11.75 8.30
C GLU A 32 17.06 -10.68 7.25
N GLN A 33 16.48 -11.09 6.12
CA GLN A 33 16.06 -10.20 5.04
C GLN A 33 15.00 -9.21 5.53
N PHE A 34 14.01 -9.69 6.27
CA PHE A 34 12.92 -8.86 6.77
C PHE A 34 13.40 -7.91 7.87
N GLU A 35 14.24 -8.41 8.77
CA GLU A 35 14.81 -7.68 9.90
C GLU A 35 15.66 -6.48 9.46
N GLU A 36 16.51 -6.64 8.43
CA GLU A 36 17.31 -5.52 7.91
C GLU A 36 16.43 -4.38 7.37
N VAL A 37 15.30 -4.73 6.75
CA VAL A 37 14.34 -3.73 6.25
C VAL A 37 13.57 -3.10 7.41
N ALA A 38 13.17 -3.88 8.41
CA ALA A 38 12.51 -3.38 9.62
C ALA A 38 13.38 -2.36 10.36
N GLU A 39 14.65 -2.67 10.57
CA GLU A 39 15.61 -1.75 11.20
C GLU A 39 15.74 -0.44 10.41
N CYS A 40 15.80 -0.51 9.07
CA CYS A 40 15.83 0.67 8.22
C CYS A 40 14.55 1.52 8.34
N VAL A 41 13.38 0.89 8.30
CA VAL A 41 12.08 1.55 8.39
C VAL A 41 11.92 2.23 9.76
N ALA A 42 12.20 1.52 10.85
CA ALA A 42 12.13 2.05 12.21
C ALA A 42 13.17 3.15 12.46
N GLY A 43 14.40 2.98 11.95
CA GLY A 43 15.47 3.99 12.05
C GLY A 43 15.16 5.28 11.28
N LEU A 44 14.21 5.25 10.35
CA LEU A 44 13.67 6.44 9.70
C LEU A 44 12.51 7.07 10.48
N GLY A 45 12.07 6.49 11.59
CA GLY A 45 10.93 6.97 12.39
C GLY A 45 9.58 6.73 11.72
N LEU A 46 9.51 5.74 10.82
CA LEU A 46 8.26 5.29 10.21
C LEU A 46 7.60 4.23 11.09
N THR A 47 6.28 4.06 10.94
CA THR A 47 5.48 3.24 11.88
C THR A 47 4.94 1.93 11.30
N TRP A 48 5.04 1.71 9.99
CA TRP A 48 4.48 0.54 9.32
C TRP A 48 5.51 -0.20 8.47
N ILE A 49 5.54 -1.52 8.61
CA ILE A 49 6.24 -2.43 7.72
C ILE A 49 5.26 -3.36 7.00
N ARG A 50 5.48 -3.53 5.70
CA ARG A 50 4.71 -4.45 4.86
C ARG A 50 5.55 -5.67 4.45
N GLY A 51 4.90 -6.79 4.20
CA GLY A 51 5.55 -8.03 3.76
C GLY A 51 4.54 -8.97 3.11
N GLY A 52 4.95 -9.70 2.07
CA GLY A 52 4.07 -10.67 1.43
C GLY A 52 4.30 -12.07 2.02
N ALA A 53 3.40 -12.53 2.90
CA ALA A 53 3.47 -13.89 3.46
C ALA A 53 3.02 -14.97 2.47
N PHE A 54 1.98 -14.66 1.69
CA PHE A 54 1.41 -15.49 0.62
C PHE A 54 1.53 -14.75 -0.70
N LYS A 55 1.90 -15.44 -1.80
CA LYS A 55 2.12 -14.78 -3.10
C LYS A 55 1.20 -15.31 -4.20
N PRO A 56 0.39 -14.44 -4.84
CA PRO A 56 -0.33 -14.82 -6.06
C PRO A 56 0.66 -14.87 -7.22
N ARG A 57 1.09 -16.06 -7.62
CA ARG A 57 1.99 -16.23 -8.75
C ARG A 57 1.23 -16.70 -9.98
N THR A 58 1.48 -16.03 -11.10
CA THR A 58 1.00 -16.49 -12.41
C THR A 58 1.65 -17.83 -12.80
N ASN A 59 2.89 -18.09 -12.36
CA ASN A 59 3.59 -19.35 -12.58
C ASN A 59 3.62 -20.16 -11.26
N PRO A 60 3.09 -21.39 -11.22
CA PRO A 60 3.04 -22.22 -10.02
C PRO A 60 4.42 -22.69 -9.52
N HIS A 61 5.46 -22.67 -10.37
CA HIS A 61 6.83 -23.05 -10.00
C HIS A 61 7.64 -21.90 -9.38
N SER A 62 7.07 -20.69 -9.33
CA SER A 62 7.71 -19.57 -8.65
C SER A 62 7.57 -19.69 -7.13
N PHE A 63 8.38 -18.94 -6.38
CA PHE A 63 8.24 -18.81 -4.93
C PHE A 63 6.81 -18.37 -4.53
N GLN A 64 6.16 -19.18 -3.68
CA GLN A 64 4.76 -19.02 -3.28
C GLN A 64 4.59 -18.21 -1.98
N GLY A 65 5.69 -17.84 -1.32
CA GLY A 65 5.68 -17.28 0.04
C GLY A 65 5.97 -18.35 1.10
N LEU A 66 6.33 -17.91 2.31
CA LEU A 66 6.57 -18.81 3.46
C LEU A 66 5.29 -19.12 4.26
N GLY A 67 4.15 -18.53 3.88
CA GLY A 67 2.87 -18.75 4.57
C GLY A 67 2.92 -18.27 6.01
N GLU A 68 2.49 -19.10 6.96
CA GLU A 68 2.45 -18.75 8.38
C GLU A 68 3.84 -18.42 8.96
N GLU A 69 4.91 -19.04 8.44
CA GLU A 69 6.27 -18.73 8.90
C GLU A 69 6.65 -17.27 8.61
N ALA A 70 6.23 -16.74 7.46
CA ALA A 70 6.38 -15.32 7.17
C ALA A 70 5.57 -14.44 8.15
N LEU A 71 4.38 -14.87 8.57
CA LEU A 71 3.58 -14.13 9.55
C LEU A 71 4.28 -14.04 10.91
N LYS A 72 4.92 -15.12 11.35
CA LYS A 72 5.74 -15.13 12.58
C LYS A 72 6.92 -14.18 12.47
N ILE A 73 7.68 -14.27 11.37
CA ILE A 73 8.80 -13.35 11.09
C ILE A 73 8.33 -11.89 11.15
N MET A 74 7.20 -11.58 10.51
CA MET A 74 6.65 -10.23 10.49
C MET A 74 6.28 -9.74 11.89
N ARG A 75 5.55 -10.55 12.67
CA ARG A 75 5.17 -10.20 14.04
C ARG A 75 6.41 -9.99 14.92
N ASP A 76 7.34 -10.93 14.93
CA ASP A 76 8.50 -10.90 15.81
C ASP A 76 9.40 -9.68 15.51
N SER A 77 9.63 -9.37 14.23
CA SER A 77 10.39 -8.18 13.83
C SER A 77 9.60 -6.87 14.04
N GLY A 78 8.28 -6.89 13.80
CA GLY A 78 7.39 -5.76 14.10
C GLY A 78 7.42 -5.37 15.58
N GLU A 79 7.24 -6.34 16.48
CA GLU A 79 7.33 -6.14 17.92
C GLU A 79 8.70 -5.63 18.36
N LYS A 80 9.78 -6.22 17.82
CA LYS A 80 11.16 -5.84 18.14
C LYS A 80 11.46 -4.36 17.82
N HIS A 81 10.94 -3.85 16.71
CA HIS A 81 11.19 -2.50 16.22
C HIS A 81 10.06 -1.50 16.49
N GLY A 82 8.98 -1.93 17.14
CA GLY A 82 7.80 -1.09 17.37
C GLY A 82 7.05 -0.72 16.09
N LEU A 83 7.09 -1.58 15.08
CA LEU A 83 6.44 -1.39 13.78
C LEU A 83 5.13 -2.17 13.71
N LYS A 84 4.10 -1.54 13.15
CA LYS A 84 2.87 -2.22 12.76
C LYS A 84 3.06 -2.99 11.46
N THR A 85 2.43 -4.13 11.35
CA THR A 85 2.62 -5.07 10.25
C THR A 85 1.43 -5.11 9.29
N LEU A 86 1.72 -5.13 7.99
CA LEU A 86 0.72 -5.21 6.91
C LEU A 86 1.06 -6.33 5.93
N THR A 87 0.15 -7.29 5.74
CA THR A 87 0.30 -8.35 4.73
C THR A 87 -0.99 -8.59 3.94
N GLU A 88 -0.84 -9.11 2.72
CA GLU A 88 -1.96 -9.49 1.87
C GLU A 88 -2.63 -10.78 2.35
N VAL A 89 -3.97 -10.78 2.28
CA VAL A 89 -4.78 -11.99 2.42
C VAL A 89 -5.17 -12.48 1.02
N MET A 90 -4.75 -13.70 0.71
CA MET A 90 -4.94 -14.29 -0.62
C MET A 90 -6.22 -15.10 -0.77
N ASP A 91 -6.67 -15.71 0.32
CA ASP A 91 -7.75 -16.68 0.35
C ASP A 91 -8.57 -16.48 1.63
N SER A 92 -9.89 -16.68 1.55
CA SER A 92 -10.79 -16.54 2.70
C SER A 92 -10.48 -17.54 3.82
N ALA A 93 -9.92 -18.70 3.48
CA ALA A 93 -9.46 -19.71 4.43
C ALA A 93 -8.31 -19.20 5.31
N HIS A 94 -7.52 -18.23 4.85
CA HIS A 94 -6.39 -17.67 5.59
C HIS A 94 -6.74 -16.39 6.37
N CYS A 95 -7.96 -15.86 6.25
CA CYS A 95 -8.34 -14.58 6.86
C CYS A 95 -8.11 -14.55 8.37
N GLU A 96 -8.61 -15.55 9.11
CA GLU A 96 -8.48 -15.61 10.57
C GLU A 96 -7.02 -15.80 11.00
N LEU A 97 -6.29 -16.67 10.30
CA LEU A 97 -4.87 -16.88 10.52
C LEU A 97 -4.10 -15.57 10.36
N VAL A 98 -4.20 -14.91 9.20
CA VAL A 98 -3.50 -13.64 8.95
C VAL A 98 -3.90 -12.59 9.99
N HIS A 99 -5.21 -12.42 10.23
CA HIS A 99 -5.73 -11.46 11.20
C HIS A 99 -5.12 -11.64 12.60
N SER A 100 -4.87 -12.88 13.04
CA SER A 100 -4.28 -13.15 14.35
C SER A 100 -2.81 -12.70 14.51
N TYR A 101 -2.06 -12.51 13.41
CA TYR A 101 -0.62 -12.22 13.45
C TYR A 101 -0.28 -10.76 13.17
N VAL A 102 -1.09 -10.04 12.39
CA VAL A 102 -0.73 -8.71 11.85
C VAL A 102 -1.64 -7.59 12.31
N ASP A 103 -1.19 -6.35 12.16
CA ASP A 103 -1.95 -5.14 12.54
C ASP A 103 -2.87 -4.63 11.44
N GLY A 104 -2.57 -4.98 10.19
CA GLY A 104 -3.33 -4.58 9.02
C GLY A 104 -3.42 -5.69 7.96
N LEU A 105 -4.58 -5.77 7.32
CA LEU A 105 -4.84 -6.71 6.24
C LEU A 105 -4.80 -5.96 4.90
N GLN A 106 -4.20 -6.54 3.87
CA GLN A 106 -4.25 -6.03 2.51
C GLN A 106 -5.11 -6.93 1.62
N VAL A 107 -5.93 -6.31 0.79
CA VAL A 107 -6.56 -6.96 -0.38
C VAL A 107 -5.79 -6.53 -1.62
N GLY A 108 -5.18 -7.49 -2.32
CA GLY A 108 -4.45 -7.20 -3.56
C GLY A 108 -5.36 -7.00 -4.76
N ALA A 109 -4.82 -6.33 -5.79
CA ALA A 109 -5.55 -5.96 -7.00
C ALA A 109 -6.17 -7.14 -7.78
N ARG A 110 -5.64 -8.37 -7.63
CA ARG A 110 -6.21 -9.60 -8.22
C ARG A 110 -7.49 -10.06 -7.52
N ASN A 111 -7.60 -9.77 -6.23
CA ASN A 111 -8.74 -10.11 -5.40
C ASN A 111 -9.73 -8.95 -5.24
N PHE A 112 -9.54 -7.87 -6.00
CA PHE A 112 -10.35 -6.66 -5.94
C PHE A 112 -11.86 -6.93 -6.04
N GLN A 113 -12.30 -7.86 -6.90
CA GLN A 113 -13.73 -8.25 -6.99
C GLN A 113 -14.00 -9.66 -6.44
N ASN A 114 -13.11 -10.17 -5.59
CA ASN A 114 -13.37 -11.43 -4.87
C ASN A 114 -14.31 -11.13 -3.69
N PHE A 115 -15.61 -10.94 -3.97
CA PHE A 115 -16.59 -10.52 -2.97
C PHE A 115 -16.71 -11.49 -1.79
N SER A 116 -16.47 -12.79 -2.01
CA SER A 116 -16.42 -13.78 -0.93
C SER A 116 -15.26 -13.50 0.02
N LEU A 117 -14.09 -13.15 -0.49
CA LEU A 117 -12.95 -12.74 0.32
C LEU A 117 -13.22 -11.40 1.02
N LEU A 118 -13.75 -10.40 0.32
CA LEU A 118 -14.06 -9.08 0.90
C LEU A 118 -15.01 -9.21 2.11
N LYS A 119 -16.11 -9.94 1.95
CA LYS A 119 -17.05 -10.22 3.05
C LYS A 119 -16.35 -10.91 4.23
N LYS A 120 -15.53 -11.93 3.97
CA LYS A 120 -14.83 -12.64 5.04
C LYS A 120 -13.83 -11.73 5.76
N ILE A 121 -13.14 -10.83 5.05
CA ILE A 121 -12.25 -9.83 5.67
C ILE A 121 -13.05 -8.86 6.54
N GLY A 122 -14.19 -8.36 6.06
CA GLY A 122 -15.10 -7.53 6.86
C GLY A 122 -15.52 -8.23 8.15
N GLN A 123 -15.94 -9.50 8.05
CA GLN A 123 -16.34 -10.31 9.21
C GLN A 123 -15.22 -10.51 10.25
N VAL A 124 -14.01 -10.90 9.82
CA VAL A 124 -12.91 -11.15 10.77
C VAL A 124 -12.36 -9.87 11.39
N THR A 125 -12.56 -8.72 10.72
CA THR A 125 -12.10 -7.43 11.22
C THR A 125 -13.15 -6.65 12.01
N ALA A 126 -14.42 -7.07 11.98
CA ALA A 126 -15.58 -6.38 12.58
C ALA A 126 -15.32 -5.90 14.01
N GLU A 127 -14.88 -6.78 14.91
CA GLU A 127 -14.65 -6.41 16.33
C GLU A 127 -13.33 -5.66 16.54
N SER A 128 -12.31 -6.00 15.75
CA SER A 128 -10.95 -5.49 15.96
C SER A 128 -10.71 -4.12 15.35
N HIS A 129 -11.51 -3.73 14.35
CA HIS A 129 -11.28 -2.57 13.49
C HIS A 129 -9.85 -2.45 12.94
N LYS A 130 -9.16 -3.59 12.74
CA LYS A 130 -7.85 -3.61 12.10
C LYS A 130 -7.96 -3.01 10.70
N MET A 131 -6.94 -2.23 10.33
CA MET A 131 -6.93 -1.51 9.06
C MET A 131 -6.98 -2.49 7.89
N VAL A 132 -7.82 -2.21 6.90
CA VAL A 132 -7.83 -2.91 5.62
C VAL A 132 -7.32 -2.00 4.51
N LEU A 133 -6.16 -2.32 3.95
CA LEU A 133 -5.62 -1.64 2.78
C LEU A 133 -6.14 -2.31 1.52
N TYR A 134 -7.04 -1.64 0.80
CA TYR A 134 -7.77 -2.20 -0.31
C TYR A 134 -7.25 -1.70 -1.65
N LYS A 135 -6.54 -2.55 -2.40
CA LYS A 135 -5.97 -2.17 -3.71
C LYS A 135 -7.01 -2.15 -4.82
N ARG A 136 -6.97 -1.11 -5.65
CA ARG A 136 -7.75 -1.03 -6.89
C ARG A 136 -7.36 -2.16 -7.85
N GLY A 137 -8.35 -2.79 -8.49
CA GLY A 137 -8.13 -3.74 -9.57
C GLY A 137 -7.53 -3.08 -10.81
N PHE A 138 -6.68 -3.79 -11.56
CA PHE A 138 -5.94 -3.21 -12.70
C PHE A 138 -6.85 -2.75 -13.86
N ALA A 139 -8.11 -3.16 -13.91
CA ALA A 139 -9.09 -2.63 -14.85
C ALA A 139 -10.35 -2.09 -14.15
N GLY A 140 -10.31 -1.98 -12.82
CA GLY A 140 -11.45 -1.52 -12.04
C GLY A 140 -11.64 -0.02 -12.20
N THR A 141 -12.87 0.42 -12.39
CA THR A 141 -13.24 1.84 -12.31
C THR A 141 -13.26 2.31 -10.86
N ILE A 142 -13.19 3.63 -10.64
CA ILE A 142 -13.33 4.21 -9.30
C ILE A 142 -14.71 3.87 -8.70
N ALA A 143 -15.77 3.90 -9.50
CA ALA A 143 -17.12 3.56 -9.06
C ALA A 143 -17.22 2.10 -8.57
N GLU A 144 -16.67 1.15 -9.32
CA GLU A 144 -16.60 -0.26 -8.89
C GLU A 144 -15.76 -0.42 -7.63
N TRP A 145 -14.71 0.36 -7.46
CA TRP A 145 -13.85 0.30 -6.29
C TRP A 145 -14.53 0.79 -5.03
N LEU A 146 -15.19 1.94 -5.12
CA LEU A 146 -16.00 2.48 -4.03
C LEU A 146 -17.14 1.53 -3.67
N ALA A 147 -17.91 1.04 -4.66
CA ALA A 147 -18.98 0.09 -4.41
C ALA A 147 -18.48 -1.23 -3.78
N ALA A 148 -17.32 -1.72 -4.18
CA ALA A 148 -16.76 -2.93 -3.60
C ALA A 148 -16.21 -2.72 -2.17
N THR A 149 -15.93 -1.47 -1.78
CA THR A 149 -15.51 -1.13 -0.40
C THR A 149 -16.63 -1.40 0.60
N ASP A 150 -17.89 -1.27 0.20
CA ASP A 150 -19.05 -1.56 1.05
C ASP A 150 -19.06 -3.00 1.56
N TYR A 151 -18.49 -3.96 0.82
CA TYR A 151 -18.38 -5.34 1.30
C TYR A 151 -17.41 -5.51 2.47
N LEU A 152 -16.41 -4.63 2.59
CA LEU A 152 -15.46 -4.63 3.71
C LEU A 152 -16.06 -3.94 4.94
N THR A 153 -16.82 -2.87 4.73
CA THR A 153 -17.38 -2.03 5.79
C THR A 153 -18.76 -2.48 6.27
N ALA A 154 -19.43 -3.39 5.55
CA ALA A 154 -20.79 -3.85 5.86
C ALA A 154 -20.98 -4.41 7.28
N GLU A 155 -19.93 -4.99 7.87
CA GLU A 155 -19.94 -5.56 9.22
C GLU A 155 -19.45 -4.55 10.28
N GLY A 156 -19.26 -3.28 9.92
CA GLY A 156 -18.95 -2.18 10.84
C GLY A 156 -17.49 -1.70 10.85
N ASN A 157 -16.55 -2.40 10.19
CA ASN A 157 -15.16 -1.93 10.11
C ASN A 157 -15.00 -0.82 9.06
N ASP A 158 -15.00 0.44 9.50
CA ASP A 158 -14.79 1.63 8.67
C ASP A 158 -13.30 2.02 8.49
N ASN A 159 -12.37 1.25 9.06
CA ASN A 159 -10.93 1.49 8.96
C ASN A 159 -10.35 0.94 7.64
N VAL A 160 -10.84 1.46 6.52
CA VAL A 160 -10.42 1.07 5.17
C VAL A 160 -9.59 2.18 4.52
N VAL A 161 -8.43 1.81 3.98
CA VAL A 161 -7.56 2.69 3.18
C VAL A 161 -7.58 2.22 1.72
N LEU A 162 -7.94 3.10 0.80
CA LEU A 162 -8.00 2.81 -0.63
C LEU A 162 -6.61 2.98 -1.25
N CYS A 163 -6.02 1.92 -1.78
CA CYS A 163 -4.72 1.95 -2.44
C CYS A 163 -4.81 1.93 -3.99
N GLU A 164 -4.53 3.07 -4.63
CA GLU A 164 -4.35 3.17 -6.08
C GLU A 164 -2.95 2.65 -6.45
N ARG A 165 -2.87 1.84 -7.51
CA ARG A 165 -1.68 1.02 -7.82
C ARG A 165 -1.43 0.83 -9.32
N GLY A 166 -2.04 1.68 -10.12
CA GLY A 166 -2.04 1.71 -11.57
C GLY A 166 -3.06 0.79 -12.22
N ILE A 167 -3.59 1.29 -13.34
CA ILE A 167 -4.50 0.62 -14.23
C ILE A 167 -3.76 0.10 -15.48
N ARG A 168 -4.32 -0.92 -16.10
CA ARG A 168 -3.84 -1.47 -17.36
C ARG A 168 -4.32 -0.58 -18.50
N THR A 169 -3.38 -0.18 -19.34
CA THR A 169 -3.63 0.62 -20.54
C THR A 169 -2.93 -0.04 -21.73
N PHE A 170 -2.84 0.69 -22.84
CA PHE A 170 -2.04 0.28 -24.00
C PHE A 170 -0.54 0.57 -23.84
N GLU A 171 -0.13 1.31 -22.80
CA GLU A 171 1.26 1.70 -22.57
C GLU A 171 2.11 0.50 -22.13
N THR A 172 3.36 0.44 -22.60
CA THR A 172 4.30 -0.67 -22.38
C THR A 172 5.60 -0.26 -21.69
N ALA A 173 5.90 1.04 -21.60
CA ALA A 173 7.07 1.56 -20.89
C ALA A 173 6.96 1.43 -19.35
N THR A 174 5.73 1.36 -18.82
CA THR A 174 5.45 1.13 -17.40
C THR A 174 4.64 -0.14 -17.23
N ARG A 175 4.79 -0.83 -16.08
CA ARG A 175 4.02 -2.05 -15.80
C ARG A 175 2.51 -1.78 -15.72
N PHE A 176 2.13 -0.67 -15.10
CA PHE A 176 0.77 -0.13 -15.11
C PHE A 176 0.83 1.40 -15.17
N THR A 177 -0.16 2.03 -15.79
CA THR A 177 -0.28 3.49 -15.79
C THR A 177 -0.85 3.93 -14.44
N LEU A 178 -0.07 4.66 -13.65
CA LEU A 178 -0.54 5.22 -12.39
C LEU A 178 -1.61 6.30 -12.64
N ASP A 179 -2.82 6.07 -12.14
CA ASP A 179 -3.93 7.02 -12.23
C ASP A 179 -3.87 8.02 -11.07
N ILE A 180 -3.01 9.03 -11.20
CA ILE A 180 -2.81 10.04 -10.14
C ILE A 180 -4.08 10.84 -9.84
N ALA A 181 -4.98 10.96 -10.83
CA ALA A 181 -6.24 11.67 -10.68
C ALA A 181 -7.21 10.93 -9.75
N ALA A 182 -6.98 9.65 -9.46
CA ALA A 182 -7.79 8.90 -8.48
C ALA A 182 -7.77 9.55 -7.10
N ILE A 183 -6.68 10.21 -6.69
CA ILE A 183 -6.56 10.87 -5.37
C ILE A 183 -7.66 11.93 -5.18
N PRO A 184 -7.69 13.04 -5.95
CA PRO A 184 -8.70 14.08 -5.76
C PRO A 184 -10.12 13.60 -6.10
N VAL A 185 -10.26 12.61 -6.99
CA VAL A 185 -11.58 12.04 -7.31
C VAL A 185 -12.16 11.28 -6.12
N ILE A 186 -11.36 10.45 -5.45
CA ILE A 186 -11.78 9.69 -4.27
C ILE A 186 -12.07 10.64 -3.11
N HIS A 187 -11.18 11.58 -2.83
CA HIS A 187 -11.38 12.61 -1.81
C HIS A 187 -12.69 13.41 -1.97
N LYS A 188 -13.12 13.65 -3.22
CA LYS A 188 -14.41 14.26 -3.51
C LYS A 188 -15.61 13.34 -3.28
N GLN A 189 -15.45 12.02 -3.44
CA GLN A 189 -16.55 11.05 -3.49
C GLN A 189 -16.68 10.18 -2.24
N SER A 190 -15.64 10.13 -1.41
CA SER A 190 -15.51 9.23 -0.28
C SER A 190 -14.68 9.86 0.82
N LEU A 191 -14.90 9.40 2.05
CA LEU A 191 -14.09 9.79 3.19
C LEU A 191 -12.88 8.86 3.38
N CYS A 192 -12.73 7.78 2.62
CA CYS A 192 -11.63 6.83 2.81
C CYS A 192 -10.28 7.49 2.50
N PRO A 193 -9.23 7.29 3.33
CA PRO A 193 -7.88 7.71 2.99
C PRO A 193 -7.37 7.04 1.71
N VAL A 194 -6.54 7.76 0.95
CA VAL A 194 -5.98 7.30 -0.32
C VAL A 194 -4.48 7.01 -0.17
N CYS A 195 -4.13 5.74 -0.28
CA CYS A 195 -2.76 5.27 -0.43
C CYS A 195 -2.37 5.22 -1.92
N ILE A 196 -1.11 5.53 -2.23
CA ILE A 196 -0.53 5.29 -3.55
C ILE A 196 0.61 4.28 -3.48
N ASP A 197 0.42 3.15 -4.13
CA ASP A 197 1.50 2.21 -4.42
C ASP A 197 2.32 2.72 -5.60
N VAL A 198 3.56 3.09 -5.33
CA VAL A 198 4.45 3.68 -6.35
C VAL A 198 5.43 2.67 -6.94
N SER A 199 5.46 1.45 -6.40
CA SER A 199 6.42 0.42 -6.81
C SER A 199 5.83 -0.50 -7.88
N HIS A 200 4.61 -0.99 -7.66
CA HIS A 200 3.97 -1.90 -8.59
C HIS A 200 3.57 -1.28 -9.94
N PRO A 201 3.05 -0.04 -10.03
CA PRO A 201 2.78 0.57 -11.33
C PRO A 201 4.06 0.92 -12.09
N ALA A 202 5.09 1.40 -11.39
CA ALA A 202 6.40 1.62 -11.98
C ALA A 202 6.93 0.33 -12.61
N GLY A 203 6.99 -0.76 -11.84
CA GLY A 203 7.62 -2.01 -12.28
C GLY A 203 9.15 -1.93 -12.45
N GLN A 204 9.73 -0.76 -12.16
CA GLN A 204 11.16 -0.50 -12.18
C GLN A 204 11.50 0.61 -11.18
N ARG A 205 12.65 0.47 -10.52
CA ARG A 205 13.02 1.25 -9.35
C ARG A 205 13.26 2.73 -9.63
N ASP A 206 13.81 3.06 -10.79
CA ASP A 206 14.19 4.42 -11.18
C ASP A 206 12.99 5.37 -11.29
N LEU A 207 11.78 4.84 -11.55
CA LEU A 207 10.55 5.63 -11.59
C LEU A 207 9.93 5.87 -10.19
N VAL A 208 10.25 5.03 -9.20
CA VAL A 208 9.62 5.07 -7.87
C VAL A 208 9.72 6.45 -7.21
N PRO A 209 10.89 7.14 -7.19
CA PRO A 209 10.98 8.47 -6.59
C PRO A 209 10.02 9.49 -7.22
N SER A 210 9.98 9.56 -8.55
CA SER A 210 9.15 10.53 -9.26
C SER A 210 7.66 10.30 -9.03
N LEU A 211 7.23 9.03 -9.00
CA LEU A 211 5.84 8.69 -8.70
C LEU A 211 5.48 9.01 -7.24
N ALA A 212 6.40 8.79 -6.30
CA ALA A 212 6.20 9.16 -4.90
C ALA A 212 6.07 10.67 -4.71
N PHE A 213 6.89 11.47 -5.40
CA PHE A 213 6.80 12.92 -5.37
C PHE A 213 5.46 13.40 -5.94
N ALA A 214 5.03 12.84 -7.07
CA ALA A 214 3.74 13.15 -7.67
C ALA A 214 2.57 12.77 -6.74
N ALA A 215 2.64 11.62 -6.07
CA ALA A 215 1.62 11.18 -5.12
C ALA A 215 1.45 12.14 -3.93
N VAL A 216 2.56 12.56 -3.31
CA VAL A 216 2.52 13.56 -2.22
C VAL A 216 1.97 14.89 -2.72
N ALA A 217 2.45 15.38 -3.87
CA ALA A 217 1.99 16.65 -4.42
C ALA A 217 0.53 16.64 -4.86
N ALA A 218 0.01 15.48 -5.26
CA ALA A 218 -1.40 15.27 -5.60
C ALA A 218 -2.31 15.10 -4.37
N GLY A 219 -1.73 15.00 -3.17
CA GLY A 219 -2.47 14.96 -1.90
C GLY A 219 -2.67 13.57 -1.30
N ALA A 220 -1.89 12.55 -1.68
CA ALA A 220 -2.04 11.21 -1.10
C ALA A 220 -1.91 11.20 0.45
N ASP A 221 -2.77 10.44 1.12
CA ASP A 221 -2.74 10.26 2.59
C ASP A 221 -1.69 9.23 3.04
N SER A 222 -1.26 8.37 2.12
CA SER A 222 -0.21 7.38 2.38
C SER A 222 0.48 6.90 1.11
N LEU A 223 1.65 6.31 1.28
CA LEU A 223 2.43 5.69 0.20
C LEU A 223 2.73 4.23 0.54
N MET A 224 2.77 3.38 -0.48
CA MET A 224 3.31 2.03 -0.38
C MET A 224 4.56 1.90 -1.26
N ILE A 225 5.68 1.49 -0.65
CA ILE A 225 6.99 1.45 -1.28
C ILE A 225 7.67 0.11 -1.00
N GLU A 226 8.13 -0.58 -2.04
CA GLU A 226 8.87 -1.83 -1.86
C GLU A 226 10.36 -1.58 -1.61
N VAL A 227 10.89 -2.24 -0.58
CA VAL A 227 12.30 -2.12 -0.15
C VAL A 227 12.87 -3.51 0.10
N HIS A 228 14.01 -3.81 -0.48
CA HIS A 228 14.71 -5.09 -0.32
C HIS A 228 16.21 -4.87 -0.15
N PRO A 229 16.90 -5.58 0.74
CA PRO A 229 18.33 -5.37 0.99
C PRO A 229 19.18 -5.68 -0.24
N ASN A 230 18.81 -6.71 -1.01
CA ASN A 230 19.49 -7.11 -2.24
C ASN A 230 18.49 -7.38 -3.39
N PRO A 231 17.93 -6.34 -4.04
CA PRO A 231 16.84 -6.55 -5.00
C PRO A 231 17.18 -7.45 -6.21
N PRO A 232 18.43 -7.48 -6.75
CA PRO A 232 18.80 -8.46 -7.78
C PRO A 232 18.63 -9.93 -7.37
N ALA A 233 18.65 -10.23 -6.06
CA ALA A 233 18.47 -11.58 -5.52
C ALA A 233 17.04 -11.86 -5.02
N ALA A 234 16.13 -10.88 -5.09
CA ALA A 234 14.78 -11.02 -4.56
C ALA A 234 13.97 -12.10 -5.30
N LEU A 235 13.19 -12.89 -4.56
CA LEU A 235 12.36 -13.98 -5.07
C LEU A 235 11.08 -13.50 -5.77
N SER A 236 10.79 -12.21 -5.66
CA SER A 236 9.69 -11.54 -6.35
C SER A 236 10.00 -10.08 -6.58
N ASP A 237 9.60 -9.56 -7.76
CA ASP A 237 9.47 -8.11 -7.98
C ASP A 237 10.76 -7.30 -7.73
N GLY A 238 11.94 -7.93 -7.83
CA GLY A 238 13.26 -7.29 -7.64
C GLY A 238 13.51 -5.99 -8.43
N PRO A 239 13.07 -5.85 -9.71
CA PRO A 239 13.32 -4.64 -10.50
C PRO A 239 12.75 -3.34 -9.90
N GLN A 240 11.64 -3.40 -9.16
CA GLN A 240 11.01 -2.21 -8.57
C GLN A 240 11.41 -1.91 -7.12
N GLN A 241 11.94 -2.89 -6.37
CA GLN A 241 12.24 -2.68 -4.95
C GLN A 241 13.48 -1.81 -4.77
N LEU A 242 13.40 -0.75 -3.96
CA LEU A 242 14.54 0.09 -3.58
C LEU A 242 15.48 -0.67 -2.63
N THR A 243 16.77 -0.30 -2.59
CA THR A 243 17.63 -0.70 -1.45
C THR A 243 17.35 0.18 -0.23
N PRO A 244 17.70 -0.26 1.00
CA PRO A 244 17.60 0.57 2.20
C PRO A 244 18.25 1.96 2.06
N ALA A 245 19.43 2.03 1.42
CA ALA A 245 20.12 3.30 1.18
C ALA A 245 19.33 4.22 0.22
N GLN A 246 18.77 3.68 -0.86
CA GLN A 246 17.93 4.43 -1.79
C GLN A 246 16.63 4.90 -1.12
N PHE A 247 16.02 4.04 -0.31
CA PHE A 247 14.81 4.36 0.43
C PHE A 247 15.03 5.49 1.44
N LYS A 248 16.13 5.48 2.20
CA LYS A 248 16.51 6.56 3.12
C LYS A 248 16.63 7.92 2.42
N VAL A 249 17.27 7.94 1.23
CA VAL A 249 17.37 9.16 0.42
C VAL A 249 15.99 9.63 -0.07
N LEU A 250 15.14 8.69 -0.48
CA LEU A 250 13.77 9.00 -0.92
C LEU A 250 12.94 9.61 0.22
N VAL A 251 12.94 9.02 1.42
CA VAL A 251 12.19 9.51 2.57
C VAL A 251 12.63 10.92 2.99
N ALA A 252 13.93 11.22 2.94
CA ALA A 252 14.43 12.57 3.20
C ALA A 252 13.83 13.61 2.22
N LYS A 253 13.81 13.30 0.92
CA LYS A 253 13.21 14.17 -0.10
C LYS A 253 11.69 14.28 0.04
N LEU A 254 11.01 13.18 0.37
CA LEU A 254 9.57 13.18 0.59
C LEU A 254 9.17 14.08 1.76
N ARG A 255 9.98 14.18 2.81
CA ARG A 255 9.75 15.11 3.93
C ARG A 255 9.81 16.57 3.49
N GLU A 256 10.79 16.93 2.67
CA GLU A 256 10.91 18.28 2.12
C GLU A 256 9.69 18.63 1.25
N ILE A 257 9.26 17.70 0.39
CA ILE A 257 8.10 17.89 -0.49
C ILE A 257 6.81 17.97 0.33
N ALA A 258 6.59 17.06 1.28
CA ALA A 258 5.42 17.06 2.15
C ALA A 258 5.29 18.38 2.94
N ALA A 259 6.41 18.92 3.42
CA ALA A 259 6.44 20.18 4.16
C ALA A 259 5.95 21.38 3.31
N VAL A 260 6.17 21.37 1.99
CA VAL A 260 5.62 22.41 1.08
C VAL A 260 4.09 22.46 1.14
N PHE A 261 3.45 21.32 1.38
CA PHE A 261 1.99 21.19 1.49
C PHE A 261 1.51 21.17 2.95
N GLY A 262 2.36 21.51 3.92
CA GLY A 262 2.02 21.47 5.34
C GLY A 262 1.84 20.06 5.91
N LYS A 263 2.34 19.04 5.22
CA LYS A 263 2.23 17.62 5.61
C LYS A 263 3.54 17.09 6.20
N LYS A 264 3.43 16.02 6.98
CA LYS A 264 4.54 15.32 7.64
C LYS A 264 4.54 13.83 7.29
N ILE A 265 5.70 13.30 6.95
CA ILE A 265 5.89 11.85 6.75
C ILE A 265 6.04 11.13 8.11
N VAL A 266 5.26 10.08 8.33
CA VAL A 266 5.21 9.23 9.55
C VAL A 266 5.18 7.74 9.25
#